data_AF-A0AB72V8E4-F1
#
_entry.id   AF-A0AB72V8E4-F1
#
_cell.length_a   1.000
_cell.length_b   1.000
_cell.length_c   1.000
_cell.angle_alpha   90.00
_cell.angle_beta   90.00
_cell.angle_gamma   90.00
#
_symmetry.space_group_name_H-M   'P 1'
#
loop_
_entity.id
_entity.type
_entity.pdbx_description
1 polymer ?
#
loop_
_entity_poly.entity_id
_entity_poly.type
_entity_poly.pdbx_seq_one_letter_code
_entity_poly.pdbx_strand_id
1 'polypeptide(L)'
;MTTGEGTYGCDYFTSLFLLPQLCNNTVSRSDPLDVLFVARTFPVLSYPVENQLADKVCAMYEVHGSRASTRYRDLYDIGLIALELEVDTEKLRTALQNQQHIRAITLPSRMVLPGEEWLIGYEKFISTLQQPRAELHGVDNALVVAGALLDPILTDDGQTLAPSGDTPTCTGPS
;
A
#
# COMPACT_ATOMS: atom_id res chain seq x y z
N MET A 1 9.57 -41.00 0.43
CA MET A 1 10.24 -39.90 1.16
C MET A 1 10.75 -38.93 0.12
N THR A 2 9.98 -37.89 -0.16
CA THR A 2 10.29 -36.88 -1.18
C THR A 2 10.33 -35.54 -0.50
N THR A 3 11.54 -34.98 -0.40
CA THR A 3 11.85 -33.69 0.18
C THR A 3 11.20 -32.59 -0.67
N GLY A 4 10.24 -31.87 -0.10
CA GLY A 4 9.68 -30.67 -0.71
C GLY A 4 10.58 -29.48 -0.39
N GLU A 5 11.30 -28.98 -1.40
CA GLU A 5 11.98 -27.69 -1.32
C GLU A 5 10.92 -26.58 -1.20
N GLY A 6 10.91 -25.91 -0.04
CA GLY A 6 10.18 -24.67 0.15
C GLY A 6 10.85 -23.56 -0.65
N THR A 7 10.24 -23.19 -1.76
CA THR A 7 10.65 -22.01 -2.54
C THR A 7 10.18 -20.76 -1.80
N TYR A 8 11.01 -20.25 -0.90
CA TYR A 8 10.89 -18.88 -0.40
C TYR A 8 11.29 -17.93 -1.53
N GLY A 9 10.37 -17.68 -2.46
CA GLY A 9 10.48 -16.63 -3.45
C GLY A 9 10.27 -15.28 -2.78
N CYS A 10 11.33 -14.74 -2.18
CA CYS A 10 11.41 -13.30 -1.96
C CYS A 10 11.57 -12.66 -3.33
N ASP A 11 10.46 -12.29 -3.97
CA ASP A 11 10.48 -11.54 -5.23
C ASP A 11 11.04 -10.15 -4.94
N TYR A 12 12.37 -10.04 -4.97
CA TYR A 12 13.05 -8.76 -5.00
C TYR A 12 12.66 -8.06 -6.31
N PHE A 13 11.97 -6.93 -6.15
CA PHE A 13 12.14 -5.74 -6.98
C PHE A 13 12.13 -6.00 -8.49
N THR A 14 10.95 -5.88 -9.10
CA THR A 14 10.87 -5.66 -10.55
C THR A 14 11.64 -4.37 -10.86
N SER A 15 12.82 -4.56 -11.46
CA SER A 15 13.73 -3.51 -11.87
C SER A 15 13.14 -2.72 -13.04
N LEU A 16 12.72 -1.49 -12.79
CA LEU A 16 12.96 -0.35 -13.70
C LEU A 16 12.62 0.99 -12.98
N PHE A 17 13.64 1.83 -12.78
CA PHE A 17 13.58 3.27 -12.45
C PHE A 17 13.25 3.77 -11.02
N LEU A 18 13.86 3.23 -9.95
CA LEU A 18 13.69 3.78 -8.58
C LEU A 18 14.98 4.12 -7.82
N LEU A 19 16.10 4.28 -8.53
CA LEU A 19 17.41 4.44 -7.89
C LEU A 19 17.71 5.76 -7.14
N PRO A 20 17.00 6.91 -7.23
CA PRO A 20 17.50 8.12 -6.57
C PRO A 20 16.94 8.41 -5.16
N GLN A 21 16.21 7.51 -4.49
CA GLN A 21 15.54 7.84 -3.21
C GLN A 21 15.65 6.74 -2.15
N LEU A 22 16.74 5.99 -2.02
CA LEU A 22 16.86 5.07 -0.87
C LEU A 22 17.01 5.86 0.44
N CYS A 23 16.20 5.53 1.44
CA CYS A 23 16.31 6.04 2.80
C CYS A 23 17.38 5.26 3.56
N ASN A 24 18.30 5.98 4.20
CA ASN A 24 19.28 5.35 5.09
C ASN A 24 18.67 5.20 6.49
N ASN A 25 18.24 3.99 6.82
CA ASN A 25 17.62 3.66 8.10
C ASN A 25 18.62 2.94 9.01
N THR A 26 18.57 3.22 10.31
CA THR A 26 19.36 2.48 11.30
C THR A 26 18.48 1.44 11.95
N VAL A 27 18.76 0.16 11.73
CA VAL A 27 17.98 -0.95 12.29
C VAL A 27 18.72 -1.53 13.49
N SER A 28 17.98 -1.86 14.54
CA SER A 28 18.50 -2.55 15.73
C SER A 28 18.23 -4.05 15.63
N ARG A 29 19.19 -4.86 16.08
CA ARG A 29 18.98 -6.30 16.29
C ARG A 29 17.87 -6.53 17.30
N SER A 30 16.93 -7.40 16.97
CA SER A 30 15.84 -7.82 17.84
C SER A 30 16.23 -8.95 18.79
N ASP A 31 17.32 -9.67 18.50
CA ASP A 31 17.78 -10.75 19.36
C ASP A 31 18.52 -10.23 20.61
N PRO A 32 18.40 -10.92 21.76
CA PRO A 32 19.00 -10.47 23.01
C PRO A 32 20.51 -10.77 23.11
N LEU A 33 21.13 -11.41 22.11
CA LEU A 33 22.49 -11.92 22.25
C LEU A 33 23.50 -10.76 22.27
N ASP A 34 24.37 -10.79 23.28
CA ASP A 34 25.52 -9.90 23.35
C ASP A 34 26.73 -10.59 22.73
N VAL A 35 26.98 -10.32 21.46
CA VAL A 35 28.07 -10.93 20.70
C VAL A 35 29.21 -9.92 20.60
N LEU A 36 30.33 -10.23 21.26
CA LEU A 36 31.52 -9.38 21.22
C LEU A 36 31.93 -9.12 19.76
N PHE A 37 32.15 -7.85 19.42
CA PHE A 37 32.49 -7.35 18.07
C PHE A 37 31.36 -7.29 17.04
N VAL A 38 30.11 -7.59 17.39
CA VAL A 38 28.97 -7.40 16.48
C VAL A 38 28.16 -6.18 16.92
N ALA A 39 28.04 -5.20 16.03
CA ALA A 39 27.23 -4.00 16.29
C ALA A 39 25.76 -4.39 16.52
N ARG A 40 25.10 -3.69 17.47
CA ARG A 40 23.66 -3.85 17.70
C ARG A 40 22.81 -3.11 16.68
N THR A 41 23.38 -2.11 16.03
CA THR A 41 22.73 -1.31 15.00
C THR A 41 23.54 -1.32 13.72
N PHE A 42 22.84 -1.27 12.60
CA PHE A 42 23.46 -1.20 11.28
C PHE A 42 22.65 -0.29 10.35
N PRO A 43 23.34 0.48 9.50
CA PRO A 43 22.67 1.23 8.45
C PRO A 43 22.18 0.27 7.37
N VAL A 44 20.93 0.47 6.96
CA VAL A 44 20.26 -0.26 5.89
C VAL A 44 19.67 0.76 4.95
N LEU A 45 19.97 0.62 3.67
CA LEU A 45 19.30 1.38 2.62
C LEU A 45 17.96 0.70 2.34
N SER A 46 16.87 1.39 2.64
CA SER A 46 15.53 0.91 2.33
C SER A 46 14.86 1.81 1.32
N TYR A 47 13.89 1.26 0.63
CA TYR A 47 12.98 2.04 -0.21
C TYR A 47 12.10 2.95 0.69
N PRO A 48 11.70 4.17 0.29
CA PRO A 48 10.85 5.03 1.10
C PRO A 48 9.54 4.37 1.44
N VAL A 49 9.03 4.61 2.66
CA VAL A 49 7.80 3.95 3.14
C VAL A 49 6.60 4.31 2.27
N GLU A 50 6.53 5.55 1.79
CA GLU A 50 5.47 6.05 0.92
C GLU A 50 5.44 5.32 -0.41
N ASN A 51 6.62 5.05 -0.96
CA ASN A 51 6.72 4.31 -2.21
C ASN A 51 6.43 2.82 -2.01
N GLN A 52 6.90 2.22 -0.91
CA GLN A 52 6.54 0.85 -0.54
C GLN A 52 5.02 0.70 -0.41
N LEU A 53 4.37 1.68 0.21
CA LEU A 53 2.93 1.69 0.42
C LEU A 53 2.19 1.86 -0.90
N ALA A 54 2.61 2.81 -1.75
CA ALA A 54 2.04 3.01 -3.08
C ALA A 54 2.14 1.75 -3.95
N ASP A 55 3.27 1.04 -3.91
CA ASP A 55 3.46 -0.22 -4.63
C ASP A 55 2.49 -1.31 -4.16
N LYS A 56 2.27 -1.43 -2.85
CA LYS A 56 1.33 -2.40 -2.26
C LYS A 56 -0.11 -2.08 -2.63
N VAL A 57 -0.50 -0.81 -2.52
CA VAL A 57 -1.85 -0.35 -2.89
C VAL A 57 -2.11 -0.62 -4.37
N CYS A 58 -1.18 -0.24 -5.24
CA CYS A 58 -1.34 -0.47 -6.68
C CYS A 58 -1.39 -1.96 -7.02
N ALA A 59 -0.55 -2.79 -6.41
CA ALA A 59 -0.57 -4.24 -6.60
C ALA A 59 -1.86 -4.91 -6.08
N MET A 60 -2.47 -4.37 -5.02
CA MET A 60 -3.75 -4.83 -4.50
C MET A 60 -4.89 -4.60 -5.50
N TYR A 61 -4.88 -3.50 -6.25
CA TYR A 61 -5.93 -3.20 -7.24
C TYR A 61 -5.58 -3.61 -8.69
N GLU A 62 -4.41 -4.21 -8.90
CA GLU A 62 -3.96 -4.64 -10.23
C GLU A 62 -4.76 -5.85 -10.73
N VAL A 63 -5.47 -5.69 -11.85
CA VAL A 63 -6.28 -6.75 -12.46
C VAL A 63 -5.43 -7.57 -13.41
N HIS A 64 -5.37 -8.89 -13.19
CA HIS A 64 -4.68 -9.82 -14.08
C HIS A 64 -5.70 -10.57 -14.93
N GLY A 65 -5.90 -10.11 -16.17
CA GLY A 65 -6.93 -10.64 -17.07
C GLY A 65 -8.34 -10.26 -16.59
N SER A 66 -9.17 -11.24 -16.25
CA SER A 66 -10.53 -11.01 -15.72
C SER A 66 -10.65 -11.21 -14.21
N ARG A 67 -9.54 -11.46 -13.50
CA ARG A 67 -9.54 -11.80 -12.08
C ARG A 67 -8.94 -10.68 -11.24
N ALA A 68 -9.62 -10.38 -10.14
CA ALA A 68 -9.09 -9.50 -9.10
C ALA A 68 -7.79 -10.07 -8.49
N SER A 69 -6.95 -9.17 -7.99
CA SER A 69 -5.67 -9.52 -7.35
C SER A 69 -5.91 -10.46 -6.17
N THR A 70 -5.06 -11.47 -5.99
CA THR A 70 -5.10 -12.38 -4.82
C THR A 70 -4.01 -12.04 -3.81
N ARG A 71 -3.54 -10.79 -3.80
CA ARG A 71 -2.45 -10.34 -2.94
C ARG A 71 -2.95 -9.94 -1.54
N TYR A 72 -3.56 -10.88 -0.84
CA TYR A 72 -4.14 -10.65 0.51
C TYR A 72 -3.12 -10.10 1.50
N ARG A 73 -1.84 -10.50 1.37
CA ARG A 73 -0.73 -10.00 2.18
C ARG A 73 -0.53 -8.48 2.07
N ASP A 74 -0.82 -7.88 0.92
CA ASP A 74 -0.58 -6.46 0.70
C ASP A 74 -1.51 -5.62 1.58
N LEU A 75 -2.77 -6.03 1.81
CA LEU A 75 -3.67 -5.36 2.77
C LEU A 75 -3.15 -5.44 4.20
N TYR A 76 -2.60 -6.59 4.62
CA TYR A 76 -1.98 -6.73 5.95
C TYR A 76 -0.74 -5.85 6.08
N ASP A 77 0.13 -5.82 5.07
CA ASP A 77 1.33 -4.98 5.08
C ASP A 77 1.00 -3.49 5.06
N ILE A 78 -0.02 -3.06 4.29
CA ILE A 78 -0.55 -1.68 4.31
C ILE A 78 -1.01 -1.33 5.73
N GLY A 79 -1.81 -2.19 6.35
CA GLY A 79 -2.28 -2.00 7.72
C GLY A 79 -1.13 -1.95 8.73
N LEU A 80 -0.10 -2.78 8.56
CA LEU A 80 1.06 -2.80 9.44
C LEU A 80 1.88 -1.51 9.31
N ILE A 81 2.09 -1.01 8.09
CA ILE A 81 2.73 0.28 7.86
C ILE A 81 1.91 1.40 8.53
N ALA A 82 0.58 1.39 8.38
CA ALA A 82 -0.29 2.40 8.96
C ALA A 82 -0.30 2.40 10.50
N LEU A 83 -0.05 1.26 11.15
CA LEU A 83 0.02 1.15 12.60
C LEU A 83 1.39 1.52 13.19
N GLU A 84 2.47 1.20 12.47
CA GLU A 84 3.81 1.21 13.06
C GLU A 84 4.69 2.36 12.57
N LEU A 85 4.39 2.94 11.40
CA LEU A 85 5.25 3.90 10.72
C LEU A 85 4.56 5.23 10.50
N GLU A 86 5.35 6.30 10.59
CA GLU A 86 4.94 7.63 10.15
C GLU A 86 5.09 7.73 8.63
N VAL A 87 4.09 8.32 7.98
CA VAL A 87 3.99 8.38 6.52
C VAL A 87 3.69 9.81 6.11
N ASP A 88 4.53 10.38 5.23
CA ASP A 88 4.31 11.71 4.68
C ASP A 88 3.22 11.65 3.60
N THR A 89 2.09 12.32 3.87
CA THR A 89 0.90 12.29 3.00
C THR A 89 1.17 12.84 1.60
N GLU A 90 1.97 13.88 1.44
CA GLU A 90 2.23 14.50 0.14
C GLU A 90 3.18 13.64 -0.70
N LYS A 91 4.18 13.04 -0.06
CA LYS A 91 5.05 12.06 -0.72
C LYS A 91 4.28 10.80 -1.11
N LEU A 92 3.37 10.33 -0.27
CA LEU A 92 2.50 9.19 -0.57
C LEU A 92 1.55 9.49 -1.73
N ARG A 93 0.93 10.67 -1.77
CA ARG A 93 0.11 11.11 -2.91
C ARG A 93 0.91 11.07 -4.21
N THR A 94 2.10 11.66 -4.20
CA THR A 94 3.01 11.67 -5.35
C THR A 94 3.40 10.24 -5.76
N ALA A 95 3.71 9.38 -4.80
CA ALA A 95 4.07 7.99 -5.05
C ALA A 95 2.92 7.18 -5.66
N LEU A 96 1.70 7.35 -5.16
CA LEU A 96 0.49 6.71 -5.71
C LEU A 96 0.23 7.15 -7.14
N GLN A 97 0.26 8.46 -7.42
CA GLN A 97 0.08 9.00 -8.77
C GLN A 97 1.12 8.45 -9.76
N ASN A 98 2.39 8.37 -9.34
CA ASN A 98 3.46 7.79 -10.14
C ASN A 98 3.21 6.31 -10.44
N GLN A 99 2.84 5.51 -9.42
CA GLN A 99 2.58 4.08 -9.62
C GLN A 99 1.33 3.82 -10.47
N GLN A 100 0.27 4.61 -10.30
CA GLN A 100 -0.90 4.58 -11.18
C GLN A 100 -0.53 4.84 -12.63
N HIS A 101 0.32 5.83 -12.89
CA HIS A 101 0.80 6.16 -14.22
C HIS A 101 1.67 5.03 -14.82
N ILE A 102 2.66 4.55 -14.06
CA ILE A 102 3.60 3.51 -14.51
C ILE A 102 2.86 2.20 -14.84
N ARG A 103 1.88 1.82 -14.02
CA ARG A 103 1.14 0.57 -14.17
C ARG A 103 -0.15 0.70 -14.99
N ALA A 104 -0.50 1.93 -15.40
CA ALA A 104 -1.74 2.26 -16.09
C ALA A 104 -3.00 1.73 -15.38
N ILE A 105 -3.07 1.91 -14.05
CA ILE A 105 -4.21 1.49 -13.23
C ILE A 105 -4.96 2.69 -12.64
N THR A 106 -6.27 2.52 -12.43
CA THR A 106 -7.10 3.49 -11.70
C THR A 106 -7.38 2.95 -10.31
N LEU A 107 -6.99 3.70 -9.29
CA LEU A 107 -7.30 3.37 -7.90
C LEU A 107 -8.74 3.79 -7.57
N PRO A 108 -9.42 3.08 -6.64
CA PRO A 108 -10.70 3.54 -6.11
C PRO A 108 -10.52 4.80 -5.26
N SER A 109 -11.61 5.55 -5.06
CA SER A 109 -11.64 6.76 -4.22
C SER A 109 -11.54 6.50 -2.72
N ARG A 110 -11.62 5.23 -2.31
CA ARG A 110 -11.47 4.77 -0.92
C ARG A 110 -11.01 3.32 -0.90
N MET A 111 -10.48 2.87 0.22
CA MET A 111 -10.09 1.48 0.43
C MET A 111 -11.31 0.55 0.41
N VAL A 112 -11.33 -0.37 -0.53
CA VAL A 112 -12.35 -1.42 -0.69
C VAL A 112 -11.70 -2.72 -1.12
N LEU A 113 -12.38 -3.85 -0.92
CA LEU A 113 -11.88 -5.12 -1.42
C LEU A 113 -11.96 -5.15 -2.96
N PRO A 114 -10.90 -5.62 -3.65
CA PRO A 114 -10.91 -5.83 -5.09
C PRO A 114 -11.92 -6.88 -5.57
N GLY A 115 -12.33 -7.80 -4.70
CA GLY A 115 -13.29 -8.87 -5.00
C GLY A 115 -13.80 -9.59 -3.75
N GLU A 116 -14.92 -10.31 -3.87
CA GLU A 116 -15.56 -11.01 -2.74
C GLU A 116 -14.70 -12.16 -2.18
N GLU A 117 -13.83 -12.74 -3.01
CA GLU A 117 -12.93 -13.83 -2.61
C GLU A 117 -11.93 -13.41 -1.52
N TRP A 118 -11.72 -12.09 -1.34
CA TRP A 118 -10.86 -11.54 -0.31
C TRP A 118 -11.34 -11.84 1.11
N LEU A 119 -12.66 -11.96 1.33
CA LEU A 119 -13.21 -12.28 2.66
C LEU A 119 -12.64 -13.59 3.19
N ILE A 120 -12.67 -14.64 2.36
CA ILE A 120 -12.17 -15.97 2.71
C ILE A 120 -10.65 -16.06 2.53
N GLY A 121 -10.11 -15.40 1.50
CA GLY A 121 -8.68 -15.44 1.17
C GLY A 121 -7.81 -14.79 2.25
N TYR A 122 -8.26 -13.66 2.79
CA TYR A 122 -7.56 -12.93 3.84
C TYR A 122 -7.53 -13.73 5.16
N GLU A 123 -8.66 -14.29 5.59
CA GLU A 123 -8.74 -15.12 6.79
C GLU A 123 -7.78 -16.32 6.71
N LYS A 124 -7.76 -17.00 5.56
CA LYS A 124 -6.80 -18.10 5.31
C LYS A 124 -5.36 -17.61 5.41
N PHE A 125 -5.04 -16.46 4.81
CA PHE A 125 -3.70 -15.87 4.91
C PHE A 125 -3.32 -15.58 6.37
N ILE A 126 -4.20 -14.92 7.15
CA ILE A 126 -3.96 -14.62 8.56
C ILE A 126 -3.72 -15.89 9.38
N SER A 127 -4.45 -16.97 9.12
CA SER A 127 -4.26 -18.25 9.84
C SER A 127 -2.88 -18.87 9.63
N THR A 128 -2.14 -18.43 8.60
CA THR A 128 -0.76 -18.89 8.36
C THR A 128 0.29 -18.08 9.13
N LEU A 129 -0.08 -16.93 9.69
CA LEU A 129 0.82 -16.06 10.43
C LEU A 129 0.96 -16.56 11.87
N GLN A 130 2.19 -16.57 12.38
CA GLN A 130 2.46 -17.07 13.73
C GLN A 130 1.93 -16.14 14.82
N GLN A 131 2.04 -14.81 14.62
CA GLN A 131 1.62 -13.78 15.59
C GLN A 131 1.07 -12.55 14.85
N PRO A 132 -0.13 -12.64 14.24
CA PRO A 132 -0.74 -11.51 13.55
C PRO A 132 -1.17 -10.41 14.55
N ARG A 133 -1.05 -9.13 14.15
CA ARG A 133 -1.55 -7.98 14.91
C ARG A 133 -3.07 -8.06 15.06
N ALA A 134 -3.58 -7.95 16.29
CA ALA A 134 -5.00 -8.15 16.59
C ALA A 134 -5.92 -7.19 15.79
N GLU A 135 -5.44 -5.97 15.56
CA GLU A 135 -6.08 -4.92 14.79
C GLU A 135 -6.27 -5.31 13.31
N LEU A 136 -5.48 -6.26 12.81
CA LEU A 136 -5.45 -6.69 11.41
C LEU A 136 -5.94 -8.14 11.23
N HIS A 137 -6.52 -8.79 12.25
CA HIS A 137 -7.01 -10.17 12.12
C HIS A 137 -8.19 -10.27 11.15
N GLY A 138 -9.12 -9.32 11.25
CA GLY A 138 -10.31 -9.26 10.40
C GLY A 138 -10.04 -8.42 9.15
N VAL A 139 -10.52 -8.89 8.00
CA VAL A 139 -10.41 -8.16 6.72
C VAL A 139 -11.05 -6.76 6.80
N ASP A 140 -12.20 -6.64 7.48
CA ASP A 140 -12.88 -5.36 7.68
C ASP A 140 -12.06 -4.42 8.59
N ASN A 141 -11.47 -4.97 9.65
CA ASN A 141 -10.62 -4.18 10.55
C ASN A 141 -9.36 -3.71 9.82
N ALA A 142 -8.74 -4.58 9.02
CA ALA A 142 -7.59 -4.22 8.20
C ALA A 142 -7.93 -3.13 7.18
N LEU A 143 -9.12 -3.17 6.57
CA LEU A 143 -9.61 -2.10 5.71
C LEU A 143 -9.83 -0.79 6.47
N VAL A 144 -10.41 -0.83 7.67
CA VAL A 144 -10.60 0.37 8.49
C VAL A 144 -9.25 1.02 8.84
N VAL A 145 -8.27 0.22 9.25
CA VAL A 145 -6.91 0.71 9.57
C VAL A 145 -6.24 1.29 8.32
N ALA A 146 -6.28 0.56 7.19
CA ALA A 146 -5.71 1.04 5.93
C ALA A 146 -6.40 2.30 5.40
N GLY A 147 -7.73 2.35 5.47
CA GLY A 147 -8.57 3.46 5.00
C GLY A 147 -8.35 4.72 5.82
N ALA A 148 -8.11 4.61 7.14
CA ALA A 148 -7.79 5.77 7.96
C ALA A 148 -6.55 6.55 7.46
N LEU A 149 -5.57 5.86 6.88
CA LEU A 149 -4.40 6.47 6.25
C LEU A 149 -4.67 6.87 4.80
N LEU A 150 -5.30 5.99 4.01
CA LEU A 150 -5.35 6.11 2.55
C LEU A 150 -6.57 6.87 2.03
N ASP A 151 -7.73 6.76 2.66
CA ASP A 151 -8.97 7.38 2.16
C ASP A 151 -8.85 8.91 2.00
N PRO A 152 -8.25 9.67 2.93
CA PRO A 152 -8.04 11.12 2.74
C PRO A 152 -7.18 11.46 1.52
N ILE A 153 -6.36 10.53 1.06
CA ILE A 153 -5.41 10.70 -0.04
C ILE A 153 -6.07 10.30 -1.35
N LEU A 154 -6.81 9.18 -1.34
CA LEU A 154 -7.54 8.63 -2.47
C LEU A 154 -8.79 9.45 -2.85
N THR A 155 -9.30 10.28 -1.94
CA THR A 155 -10.56 11.04 -2.15
C THR A 155 -10.44 12.19 -3.17
N ASP A 156 -9.26 12.46 -3.75
CA ASP A 156 -9.09 13.61 -4.67
C ASP A 156 -8.61 13.22 -6.07
N ASP A 157 -9.54 13.29 -7.03
CA ASP A 157 -9.38 13.84 -8.39
C ASP A 157 -10.72 13.69 -9.17
N GLY A 158 -11.64 14.67 -9.05
CA GLY A 158 -12.86 14.62 -9.88
C GLY A 158 -14.00 15.62 -9.70
N GLN A 159 -13.95 16.58 -8.76
CA GLN A 159 -14.80 17.77 -8.86
C GLN A 159 -13.96 18.98 -9.28
N THR A 160 -13.53 18.97 -10.55
CA THR A 160 -13.53 20.23 -11.29
C THR A 160 -14.99 20.67 -11.35
N LEU A 161 -15.38 21.57 -10.45
CA LEU A 161 -16.58 22.35 -10.58
C LEU A 161 -16.45 23.09 -11.93
N ALA A 162 -17.08 22.55 -12.97
CA ALA A 162 -17.25 23.29 -14.21
C ALA A 162 -17.85 24.64 -13.83
N PRO A 163 -17.30 25.79 -14.26
CA PRO A 163 -17.99 27.04 -14.06
C PRO A 163 -19.34 26.91 -14.73
N SER A 164 -20.40 26.89 -13.93
CA SER A 164 -21.77 27.03 -14.42
C SER A 164 -21.77 28.29 -15.27
N GLY A 165 -21.90 28.09 -16.58
CA GLY A 165 -22.06 29.18 -17.53
C GLY A 165 -23.42 29.83 -17.27
N ASP A 166 -23.50 30.65 -16.23
CA ASP A 166 -24.54 31.65 -16.10
C ASP A 166 -24.39 32.57 -17.30
N THR A 167 -25.26 32.37 -18.28
CA THR A 167 -25.44 33.32 -19.37
C THR A 167 -26.27 34.45 -18.79
N PRO A 168 -25.75 35.68 -18.60
CA PRO A 168 -26.59 36.79 -18.21
C PRO A 168 -27.53 37.10 -19.39
N THR A 169 -28.80 36.80 -19.19
CA THR A 169 -29.88 37.25 -20.07
C THR A 169 -30.00 38.76 -19.86
N CYS A 170 -29.32 39.55 -20.68
CA CYS A 170 -29.53 40.99 -20.75
C CYS A 170 -30.92 41.25 -21.36
N THR A 171 -31.92 41.40 -20.49
CA THR A 171 -33.19 42.06 -20.81
C THR A 171 -33.08 43.49 -20.33
N GLY A 172 -33.21 44.46 -21.24
CA GLY A 172 -33.26 45.88 -20.92
C GLY A 172 -33.59 46.74 -22.16
N PRO A 173 -34.22 47.91 -21.99
CA PRO A 173 -35.54 48.15 -22.60
C PRO A 173 -35.58 49.34 -23.58
N SER A 174 -36.50 49.28 -24.56
CA SER A 174 -37.46 50.33 -25.01
C SER A 174 -37.98 50.00 -26.41
#